data_AF-A0A9P6FL82-F1
#
_entry.id   AF-A0A9P6FL82-F1
#
_cell.length_a   1.000
_cell.length_b   1.000
_cell.length_c   1.000
_cell.angle_alpha   90.00
_cell.angle_beta   90.00
_cell.angle_gamma   90.00
#
_symmetry.space_group_name_H-M   'P 1'
#
loop_
_entity.id
_entity.type
_entity.pdbx_description
1 polymer ?
#
loop_
_entity_poly.entity_id
_entity_poly.type
_entity_poly.pdbx_seq_one_letter_code
_entity_poly.pdbx_strand_id
1 'polypeptide(L)'
;AMMMDARNTEVMLVQCGDYDEATSLALLYDLDLDVVFDFLVDKYLGALAVERDELLGKGGLYGASQSKTLQTDRTRSTAALLELQKYLDRHDSAKTNHRYRLGVVEKVLMKNADFHLQPWLTEHYLTHNPEDLIRLYLQYGALEKAAKFSSKTIQLAMKKEELISRHPNARWLPYSLLDEIFKSLAEEITQLGSRLQVAATAKNVLGVTNGFSRSESTQPTKRSAKAEEKRLETLKEIQRQLEEDMQLYLENVERESIF
;
A
#
# COMPACT_ATOMS: atom_id res chain seq x y z
N ALA A 1 -17.24 37.41 22.35
CA ALA A 1 -16.49 36.14 22.31
C ALA A 1 -17.06 35.34 21.16
N MET A 2 -16.33 35.26 20.05
CA MET A 2 -16.75 34.48 18.88
C MET A 2 -16.78 33.02 19.33
N MET A 3 -17.96 32.41 19.40
CA MET A 3 -18.11 30.98 19.63
C MET A 3 -17.43 30.31 18.43
N MET A 4 -16.20 29.84 18.60
CA MET A 4 -15.58 29.01 17.57
C MET A 4 -16.40 27.73 17.49
N ASP A 5 -16.80 27.37 16.28
CA ASP A 5 -17.48 26.12 16.00
C ASP A 5 -16.66 24.94 16.55
N ALA A 6 -17.32 23.91 17.09
CA ALA A 6 -16.67 22.78 17.76
C ALA A 6 -15.63 22.10 16.84
N ARG A 7 -15.93 22.06 15.54
CA ARG A 7 -15.03 21.53 14.51
C ARG A 7 -13.76 22.38 14.31
N ASN A 8 -13.88 23.71 14.39
CA ASN A 8 -12.73 24.59 14.28
C ASN A 8 -11.83 24.50 15.52
N THR A 9 -12.43 24.31 16.70
CA THR A 9 -11.67 24.07 17.93
C THR A 9 -10.94 22.72 17.91
N GLU A 10 -11.55 21.67 17.35
CA GLU A 10 -10.91 20.38 17.12
C GLU A 10 -9.68 20.52 16.22
N VAL A 11 -9.82 21.17 15.06
CA VAL A 11 -8.70 21.40 14.13
C VAL A 11 -7.57 22.19 14.80
N MET A 12 -7.88 23.21 15.59
CA MET A 12 -6.87 23.99 16.32
C MET A 12 -6.11 23.13 17.34
N LEU A 13 -6.80 22.29 18.10
CA LEU A 13 -6.16 21.40 19.09
C LEU A 13 -5.25 20.37 18.43
N VAL A 14 -5.69 19.81 17.30
CA VAL A 14 -4.87 18.89 16.52
C VAL A 14 -3.61 19.57 15.97
N GLN A 15 -3.70 20.85 15.57
CA GLN A 15 -2.53 21.65 15.17
C GLN A 15 -1.59 21.96 16.35
N CYS A 16 -2.15 22.14 17.55
CA CYS A 16 -1.36 22.32 18.78
C CYS A 16 -0.67 21.02 19.23
N GLY A 17 -1.12 19.86 18.75
CA GLY A 17 -0.57 18.54 19.10
C GLY A 17 -1.30 17.84 20.25
N ASP A 18 -2.43 18.38 20.70
CA ASP A 18 -3.23 17.86 21.81
C ASP A 18 -4.33 16.93 21.30
N TYR A 19 -3.92 15.73 20.87
CA TYR A 19 -4.83 14.73 20.27
C TYR A 19 -5.86 14.16 21.25
N ASP A 20 -5.51 14.03 22.53
CA ASP A 20 -6.41 13.50 23.57
C ASP A 20 -7.59 14.46 23.81
N GLU A 21 -7.31 15.77 23.89
CA GLU A 21 -8.35 16.80 24.06
C GLU A 21 -9.22 16.92 22.81
N ALA A 22 -8.60 16.93 21.62
CA ALA A 22 -9.32 16.92 20.35
C ALA A 22 -10.27 15.71 20.24
N THR A 23 -9.80 14.52 20.63
CA THR A 23 -10.61 13.30 20.62
C THR A 23 -11.76 13.37 21.64
N SER A 24 -11.50 13.92 22.83
CA SER A 24 -12.53 14.08 23.86
C SER A 24 -13.65 15.04 23.42
N LEU A 25 -13.29 16.12 22.70
CA LEU A 25 -14.25 17.05 22.12
C LEU A 25 -15.01 16.42 20.96
N ALA A 26 -14.32 15.69 20.07
CA ALA A 26 -14.99 14.99 18.98
C ALA A 26 -16.04 14.01 19.51
N LEU A 27 -15.72 13.24 20.55
CA LEU A 27 -16.66 12.33 21.20
C LEU A 27 -17.80 13.06 21.95
N LEU A 28 -17.52 14.23 22.54
CA LEU A 28 -18.54 15.02 23.24
C LEU A 28 -19.59 15.60 22.28
N TYR A 29 -19.15 16.00 21.08
CA TYR A 29 -19.99 16.61 20.06
C TYR A 29 -20.44 15.64 18.95
N ASP A 30 -20.12 14.35 19.09
CA ASP A 30 -20.41 13.29 18.11
C ASP A 30 -19.88 13.63 16.69
N LEU A 31 -18.68 14.21 16.64
CA LEU A 31 -17.96 14.54 15.41
C LEU A 31 -17.17 13.32 14.91
N ASP A 32 -17.07 13.19 13.58
CA ASP A 32 -16.23 12.19 12.94
C ASP A 32 -14.75 12.44 13.27
N LEU A 33 -14.05 11.41 13.79
CA LEU A 33 -12.62 11.51 14.14
C LEU A 33 -11.68 11.51 12.92
N ASP A 34 -12.23 11.58 11.71
CA ASP A 34 -11.48 11.53 10.45
C ASP A 34 -10.38 12.60 10.44
N VAL A 35 -10.65 13.80 10.96
CA VAL A 35 -9.69 14.91 11.03
C VAL A 35 -8.49 14.53 11.90
N VAL A 36 -8.71 13.98 13.10
CA VAL A 36 -7.63 13.57 14.00
C VAL A 36 -6.74 12.51 13.35
N PHE A 37 -7.35 11.48 12.74
CA PHE A 37 -6.61 10.42 12.05
C PHE A 37 -5.82 10.97 10.85
N ASP A 38 -6.42 11.89 10.12
CA ASP A 38 -5.79 12.54 8.99
C ASP A 38 -4.49 13.25 9.38
N PHE A 39 -4.49 14.01 10.47
CA PHE A 39 -3.31 14.70 10.97
C PHE A 39 -2.27 13.73 11.56
N LEU A 40 -2.70 12.65 12.22
CA LEU A 40 -1.78 11.61 12.71
C LEU A 40 -1.06 10.90 11.56
N VAL A 41 -1.77 10.61 10.46
CA VAL A 41 -1.16 10.06 9.24
C VAL A 41 -0.20 11.06 8.61
N ASP A 42 -0.56 12.35 8.57
CA ASP A 42 0.33 13.40 8.05
C ASP A 42 1.61 13.53 8.88
N LYS A 43 1.50 13.45 10.21
CA LYS A 43 2.63 13.42 11.14
C LYS A 43 3.53 12.20 10.89
N TYR A 44 2.94 11.00 10.74
CA TYR A 44 3.69 9.78 10.47
C TYR A 44 4.43 9.83 9.12
N LEU A 45 3.74 10.23 8.06
CA LEU A 45 4.34 10.33 6.72
C LEU A 45 5.38 11.45 6.64
N GLY A 46 5.17 12.56 7.36
CA GLY A 46 6.15 13.62 7.50
C GLY A 46 7.44 13.15 8.19
N ALA A 47 7.31 12.44 9.32
CA ALA A 47 8.46 11.87 10.03
C ALA A 47 9.26 10.90 9.13
N LEU A 48 8.56 10.02 8.40
CA LEU A 48 9.20 9.11 7.43
C LEU A 48 9.93 9.84 6.30
N ALA A 49 9.37 10.92 5.78
CA ALA A 49 9.97 11.70 4.70
C ALA A 49 11.30 12.35 5.16
N VAL A 50 11.33 12.87 6.38
CA VAL A 50 12.53 13.45 7.01
C VAL A 50 13.60 12.38 7.20
N GLU A 51 13.26 11.23 7.78
CA GLU A 51 14.19 10.11 7.97
C GLU A 51 14.81 9.64 6.64
N ARG A 52 14.01 9.59 5.57
CA ARG A 52 14.50 9.21 4.24
C ARG A 52 15.49 10.23 3.66
N ASP A 53 15.26 11.53 3.88
CA ASP A 53 16.13 12.58 3.37
C ASP A 53 17.48 12.63 4.11
N GLU A 54 17.46 12.37 5.42
CA GLU A 54 18.65 12.24 6.25
C GLU A 54 19.52 11.03 5.83
N LEU A 55 18.88 9.88 5.57
CA LEU A 55 19.54 8.67 5.07
C LEU A 55 20.19 8.87 3.69
N LEU A 56 19.60 9.73 2.84
CA LEU A 56 20.09 10.01 1.50
C LEU A 56 21.17 11.11 1.45
N GLY A 57 21.59 11.64 2.61
CA GLY A 57 22.76 12.51 2.73
C GLY A 57 22.63 13.87 2.02
N LYS A 58 21.40 14.34 1.79
CA LYS A 58 21.14 15.70 1.25
C LYS A 58 21.10 16.79 2.34
N GLY A 59 21.39 16.43 3.59
CA GLY A 59 21.71 17.38 4.66
C GLY A 59 23.11 17.97 4.48
N GLY A 60 23.20 19.06 3.73
CA GLY A 60 24.45 19.77 3.49
C GLY A 60 25.16 20.23 4.77
N LEU A 61 26.47 19.97 4.82
CA LEU A 61 27.53 20.81 5.40
C LEU A 61 27.55 21.18 6.90
N TYR A 62 26.78 20.56 7.80
CA TYR A 62 26.97 20.75 9.24
C TYR A 62 27.34 19.46 9.99
N GLY A 63 28.65 19.22 9.99
CA GLY A 63 29.50 18.55 10.98
C GLY A 63 28.88 17.65 12.06
N ALA A 64 29.21 16.36 12.00
CA ALA A 64 29.92 15.62 13.05
C ALA A 64 29.45 15.70 14.53
N SER A 65 28.16 15.91 14.83
CA SER A 65 27.60 15.73 16.20
C SER A 65 26.34 14.87 16.32
N GLN A 66 25.91 14.19 15.24
CA GLN A 66 24.58 13.56 15.18
C GLN A 66 24.50 12.04 15.42
N SER A 67 25.53 11.41 16.02
CA SER A 67 25.44 9.96 16.29
C SER A 67 24.38 9.59 17.35
N LYS A 68 23.85 10.57 18.12
CA LYS A 68 22.75 10.37 19.08
C LYS A 68 21.36 10.74 18.51
N THR A 69 21.29 11.61 17.50
CA THR A 69 20.03 12.05 16.88
C THR A 69 19.46 10.98 15.95
N LEU A 70 20.30 10.25 15.22
CA LEU A 70 19.86 9.16 14.32
C LEU A 70 19.07 8.04 15.05
N GLN A 71 19.39 7.78 16.34
CA GLN A 71 18.62 6.84 17.15
C GLN A 71 17.27 7.42 17.59
N THR A 72 17.21 8.71 17.92
CA THR A 72 15.95 9.37 18.29
C THR A 72 15.05 9.63 17.09
N ASP A 73 15.60 9.83 15.89
CA ASP A 73 14.81 10.08 14.69
C ASP A 73 14.16 8.80 14.15
N ARG A 74 14.86 7.66 14.11
CA ARG A 74 14.23 6.34 13.89
C ARG A 74 13.16 6.00 14.94
N THR A 75 13.20 6.66 16.09
CA THR A 75 12.18 6.56 17.14
C THR A 75 10.95 7.44 16.85
N ARG A 76 11.04 8.50 16.03
CA ARG A 76 9.93 9.43 15.77
C ARG A 76 8.89 8.86 14.82
N SER A 77 9.28 8.31 13.67
CA SER A 77 8.29 7.64 12.79
C SER A 77 7.67 6.43 13.48
N THR A 78 8.46 5.67 14.22
CA THR A 78 7.97 4.50 14.96
C THR A 78 7.09 4.90 16.14
N ALA A 79 7.39 5.99 16.84
CA ALA A 79 6.50 6.54 17.89
C ALA A 79 5.19 7.05 17.29
N ALA A 80 5.23 7.80 16.19
CA ALA A 80 4.02 8.28 15.51
C ALA A 80 3.17 7.11 14.98
N LEU A 81 3.82 6.04 14.49
CA LEU A 81 3.12 4.81 14.09
C LEU A 81 2.44 4.12 15.28
N LEU A 82 3.15 3.96 16.40
CA LEU A 82 2.62 3.34 17.61
C LEU A 82 1.49 4.17 18.21
N GLU A 83 1.59 5.49 18.13
CA GLU A 83 0.52 6.41 18.50
C GLU A 83 -0.71 6.18 17.61
N LEU A 84 -0.56 6.24 16.28
CA LEU A 84 -1.64 5.95 15.33
C LEU A 84 -2.29 4.59 15.59
N GLN A 85 -1.50 3.55 15.83
CA GLN A 85 -1.99 2.22 16.14
C GLN A 85 -2.83 2.22 17.43
N LYS A 86 -2.36 2.84 18.51
CA LYS A 86 -3.12 2.95 19.77
C LYS A 86 -4.44 3.68 19.59
N TYR A 87 -4.48 4.73 18.78
CA TYR A 87 -5.71 5.46 18.49
C TYR A 87 -6.68 4.61 17.66
N LEU A 88 -6.20 3.90 16.63
CA LEU A 88 -7.02 3.00 15.83
C LEU A 88 -7.56 1.82 16.66
N ASP A 89 -6.78 1.26 17.59
CA ASP A 89 -7.25 0.17 18.45
C ASP A 89 -8.29 0.63 19.48
N ARG A 90 -8.26 1.91 19.88
CA ARG A 90 -9.23 2.48 20.83
C ARG A 90 -10.55 2.90 20.18
N HIS A 91 -10.49 3.51 19.01
CA HIS A 91 -11.64 4.18 18.39
C HIS A 91 -12.21 3.44 17.18
N ASP A 92 -11.42 2.55 16.55
CA ASP A 92 -11.91 1.77 15.42
C ASP A 92 -12.37 0.38 15.89
N SER A 93 -13.67 0.12 15.76
CA SER A 93 -14.30 -1.11 16.20
C SER A 93 -15.26 -1.63 15.12
N ALA A 94 -15.76 -2.85 15.28
CA ALA A 94 -16.82 -3.40 14.43
C ALA A 94 -18.07 -2.49 14.37
N LYS A 95 -18.30 -1.65 15.40
CA LYS A 95 -19.39 -0.64 15.42
C LYS A 95 -19.20 0.48 14.39
N THR A 96 -17.96 0.86 14.10
CA THR A 96 -17.59 1.88 13.10
C THR A 96 -17.24 1.24 11.75
N ASN A 97 -17.46 -0.07 11.60
CA ASN A 97 -17.16 -0.86 10.41
C ASN A 97 -15.72 -0.68 9.88
N HIS A 98 -14.76 -0.47 10.79
CA HIS A 98 -13.36 -0.25 10.43
C HIS A 98 -13.10 0.94 9.48
N ARG A 99 -13.99 1.94 9.46
CA ARG A 99 -13.94 3.09 8.54
C ARG A 99 -12.66 3.91 8.70
N TYR A 100 -12.17 4.05 9.94
CA TYR A 100 -10.98 4.85 10.21
C TYR A 100 -9.71 4.18 9.70
N ARG A 101 -9.58 2.85 9.84
CA ARG A 101 -8.51 2.09 9.20
C ARG A 101 -8.55 2.21 7.68
N LEU A 102 -9.74 2.30 7.08
CA LEU A 102 -9.89 2.48 5.63
C LEU A 102 -9.34 3.84 5.19
N GLY A 103 -9.80 4.92 5.83
CA GLY A 103 -9.34 6.28 5.53
C GLY A 103 -7.83 6.47 5.74
N VAL A 104 -7.26 5.83 6.77
CA VAL A 104 -5.81 5.83 7.00
C VAL A 104 -5.06 5.19 5.83
N VAL A 105 -5.48 4.01 5.35
CA VAL A 105 -4.85 3.35 4.20
C VAL A 105 -5.02 4.18 2.94
N GLU A 106 -6.22 4.69 2.70
CA GLU A 106 -6.56 5.53 1.55
C GLU A 106 -5.62 6.75 1.48
N LYS A 107 -5.47 7.46 2.59
CA LYS A 107 -4.59 8.64 2.69
C LYS A 107 -3.11 8.28 2.51
N VAL A 108 -2.67 7.16 3.06
CA VAL A 108 -1.29 6.67 2.88
C VAL A 108 -1.01 6.34 1.40
N LEU A 109 -1.91 5.62 0.74
CA LEU A 109 -1.78 5.25 -0.68
C LEU A 109 -1.89 6.48 -1.59
N MET A 110 -2.75 7.45 -1.26
CA MET A 110 -2.87 8.71 -1.98
C MET A 110 -1.55 9.50 -1.98
N LYS A 111 -0.85 9.54 -0.84
CA LYS A 111 0.45 10.23 -0.76
C LYS A 111 1.56 9.46 -1.45
N ASN A 112 1.56 8.13 -1.34
CA ASN A 112 2.59 7.27 -1.90
C ASN A 112 2.00 5.90 -2.26
N ALA A 113 1.64 5.70 -3.54
CA ALA A 113 1.12 4.42 -4.03
C ALA A 113 2.13 3.26 -3.83
N ASP A 114 3.42 3.55 -3.90
CA ASP A 114 4.50 2.59 -3.68
C ASP A 114 4.80 2.31 -2.20
N PHE A 115 4.11 2.96 -1.26
CA PHE A 115 4.33 2.75 0.17
C PHE A 115 3.97 1.33 0.64
N HIS A 116 4.86 0.69 1.40
CA HIS A 116 4.59 -0.60 2.01
C HIS A 116 3.79 -0.41 3.29
N LEU A 117 2.52 -0.86 3.29
CA LEU A 117 1.71 -0.85 4.50
C LEU A 117 2.34 -1.70 5.60
N GLN A 118 2.07 -1.32 6.85
CA GLN A 118 2.61 -2.03 8.00
C GLN A 118 2.01 -3.44 8.12
N PRO A 119 2.78 -4.43 8.63
CA PRO A 119 2.33 -5.81 8.74
C PRO A 119 1.04 -5.95 9.55
N TRP A 120 0.95 -5.28 10.71
CA TRP A 120 -0.22 -5.34 11.60
C TRP A 120 -1.51 -4.87 10.92
N LEU A 121 -1.42 -3.88 10.04
CA LEU A 121 -2.59 -3.34 9.32
C LEU A 121 -3.01 -4.32 8.22
N THR A 122 -2.04 -4.88 7.51
CA THR A 122 -2.27 -5.86 6.44
C THR A 122 -2.88 -7.15 7.01
N GLU A 123 -2.41 -7.63 8.16
CA GLU A 123 -2.94 -8.80 8.87
C GLU A 123 -4.36 -8.56 9.40
N HIS A 124 -4.65 -7.35 9.88
CA HIS A 124 -6.00 -6.98 10.28
C HIS A 124 -7.00 -7.04 9.11
N TYR A 125 -6.64 -6.49 7.94
CA TYR A 125 -7.49 -6.61 6.76
C TYR A 125 -7.62 -8.04 6.27
N LEU A 126 -6.55 -8.83 6.34
CA LEU A 126 -6.58 -10.23 5.95
C LEU A 126 -7.60 -11.04 6.78
N THR A 127 -7.76 -10.69 8.06
CA THR A 127 -8.67 -11.39 8.99
C THR A 127 -10.10 -10.86 8.99
N HIS A 128 -10.30 -9.56 8.75
CA HIS A 128 -11.62 -8.93 8.88
C HIS A 128 -12.28 -8.66 7.51
N ASN A 129 -11.58 -7.96 6.61
CA ASN A 129 -12.12 -7.47 5.33
C ASN A 129 -11.02 -7.44 4.24
N PRO A 130 -10.66 -8.59 3.62
CA PRO A 130 -9.60 -8.61 2.61
C PRO A 130 -10.00 -7.87 1.32
N GLU A 131 -11.28 -7.86 0.98
CA GLU A 131 -11.82 -7.21 -0.23
C GLU A 131 -11.57 -5.70 -0.28
N ASP A 132 -11.76 -5.01 0.85
CA ASP A 132 -11.63 -3.55 0.92
C ASP A 132 -10.20 -3.11 0.63
N LEU A 133 -9.21 -3.87 1.14
CA LEU A 133 -7.80 -3.59 0.88
C LEU A 133 -7.41 -3.90 -0.57
N ILE A 134 -7.96 -4.97 -1.16
CA ILE A 134 -7.74 -5.29 -2.58
C ILE A 134 -8.29 -4.17 -3.47
N ARG A 135 -9.52 -3.70 -3.20
CA ARG A 135 -10.14 -2.58 -3.92
C ARG A 135 -9.32 -1.32 -3.83
N LEU A 136 -8.83 -0.98 -2.63
CA LEU A 136 -7.96 0.18 -2.44
C LEU A 136 -6.66 0.07 -3.24
N TYR A 137 -6.00 -1.09 -3.23
CA TYR A 137 -4.78 -1.26 -4.03
C TYR A 137 -5.04 -1.11 -5.54
N LEU A 138 -6.16 -1.64 -6.04
CA LEU A 138 -6.56 -1.47 -7.44
C LEU A 138 -6.85 0.01 -7.77
N GLN A 139 -7.61 0.70 -6.91
CA GLN A 139 -7.97 2.11 -7.09
C GLN A 139 -6.74 3.04 -7.16
N TYR A 140 -5.72 2.76 -6.36
CA TYR A 140 -4.46 3.53 -6.36
C TYR A 140 -3.39 2.99 -7.33
N GLY A 141 -3.73 2.03 -8.19
CA GLY A 141 -2.83 1.51 -9.22
C GLY A 141 -1.68 0.65 -8.69
N ALA A 142 -1.78 0.15 -7.46
CA ALA A 142 -0.77 -0.69 -6.81
C ALA A 142 -0.98 -2.18 -7.13
N LEU A 143 -0.96 -2.52 -8.43
CA LEU A 143 -1.35 -3.85 -8.92
C LEU A 143 -0.52 -5.00 -8.34
N GLU A 144 0.81 -4.83 -8.28
CA GLU A 144 1.71 -5.85 -7.71
C GLU A 144 1.36 -6.20 -6.26
N LYS A 145 0.90 -5.21 -5.48
CA LYS A 145 0.52 -5.41 -4.08
C LYS A 145 -0.85 -6.07 -3.98
N ALA A 146 -1.79 -5.65 -4.82
CA ALA A 146 -3.11 -6.27 -4.92
C ALA A 146 -2.99 -7.78 -5.20
N ALA A 147 -2.17 -8.16 -6.19
CA ALA A 147 -1.96 -9.57 -6.55
C ALA A 147 -1.29 -10.38 -5.43
N LYS A 148 -0.21 -9.85 -4.81
CA LYS A 148 0.44 -10.52 -3.68
C LYS A 148 -0.47 -10.67 -2.47
N PHE A 149 -1.30 -9.68 -2.18
CA PHE A 149 -2.26 -9.74 -1.08
C PHE A 149 -3.41 -10.72 -1.39
N SER A 150 -3.83 -10.80 -2.65
CA SER A 150 -4.83 -11.76 -3.12
C SER A 150 -4.34 -13.21 -3.00
N SER A 151 -3.10 -13.49 -3.41
CA SER A 151 -2.47 -14.81 -3.18
C SER A 151 -2.48 -15.19 -1.69
N LYS A 152 -2.09 -14.28 -0.79
CA LYS A 152 -2.19 -14.51 0.67
C LYS A 152 -3.62 -14.76 1.14
N THR A 153 -4.59 -14.08 0.56
CA THR A 153 -6.01 -14.25 0.89
C THR A 153 -6.51 -15.63 0.46
N ILE A 154 -6.11 -16.10 -0.73
CA ILE A 154 -6.40 -17.46 -1.22
C ILE A 154 -5.76 -18.50 -0.31
N GLN A 155 -4.48 -18.35 0.01
CA GLN A 155 -3.76 -19.27 0.90
C GLN A 155 -4.38 -19.33 2.31
N LEU A 156 -4.90 -18.21 2.82
CA LEU A 156 -5.61 -18.19 4.08
C LEU A 156 -6.93 -18.96 3.99
N ALA A 157 -7.71 -18.72 2.94
CA ALA A 157 -8.97 -19.43 2.67
C ALA A 157 -8.78 -20.94 2.45
N MET A 158 -7.59 -21.37 2.03
CA MET A 158 -7.22 -22.79 1.91
C MET A 158 -6.87 -23.45 3.25
N LYS A 159 -6.69 -22.69 4.34
CA LYS A 159 -6.35 -23.29 5.63
C LYS A 159 -7.55 -24.06 6.17
N LYS A 160 -7.27 -25.29 6.59
CA LYS A 160 -8.26 -26.26 7.09
C LYS A 160 -9.14 -25.72 8.23
N GLU A 161 -8.63 -24.80 9.04
CA GLU A 161 -9.37 -24.15 10.14
C GLU A 161 -10.48 -23.22 9.63
N GLU A 162 -10.28 -22.56 8.50
CA GLU A 162 -11.31 -21.72 7.84
C GLU A 162 -12.30 -22.55 7.03
N LEU A 163 -11.83 -23.65 6.42
CA LEU A 163 -12.67 -24.61 5.70
C LEU A 163 -13.62 -25.38 6.61
N ILE A 164 -13.20 -25.67 7.86
CA ILE A 164 -14.02 -26.37 8.88
C ILE A 164 -14.94 -25.39 9.61
N SER A 165 -14.53 -24.13 9.80
CA SER A 165 -15.36 -23.09 10.41
C SER A 165 -16.28 -22.42 9.38
N ARG A 166 -17.06 -23.24 8.64
CA ARG A 166 -18.21 -22.82 7.81
C ARG A 166 -19.31 -22.21 8.69
N HIS A 167 -18.97 -21.13 9.39
CA HIS A 167 -19.89 -20.25 10.07
C HIS A 167 -20.78 -19.64 8.98
N PRO A 168 -22.03 -19.25 9.29
CA PRO A 168 -22.88 -18.47 8.36
C PRO A 168 -22.24 -17.16 7.83
N ASN A 169 -21.07 -16.75 8.36
CA ASN A 169 -20.26 -15.61 7.91
C ASN A 169 -18.97 -16.01 7.17
N ALA A 170 -18.77 -17.30 6.83
CA ALA A 170 -17.64 -17.73 6.03
C ALA A 170 -17.67 -17.01 4.68
N ARG A 171 -16.69 -16.14 4.46
CA ARG A 171 -16.62 -15.30 3.25
C ARG A 171 -15.99 -16.11 2.12
N TRP A 172 -16.71 -16.18 1.03
CA TRP A 172 -16.23 -16.77 -0.21
C TRP A 172 -15.17 -15.83 -0.81
N LEU A 173 -14.17 -16.38 -1.50
CA LEU A 173 -13.19 -15.57 -2.21
C LEU A 173 -13.91 -14.59 -3.17
N PRO A 174 -13.50 -13.31 -3.21
CA PRO A 174 -14.12 -12.32 -4.08
C PRO A 174 -13.66 -12.50 -5.53
N TYR A 175 -14.23 -13.47 -6.23
CA TYR A 175 -13.86 -13.81 -7.62
C TYR A 175 -13.89 -12.61 -8.57
N SER A 176 -14.86 -11.70 -8.41
CA SER A 176 -14.93 -10.49 -9.24
C SER A 176 -13.70 -9.58 -9.12
N LEU A 177 -13.14 -9.44 -7.91
CA LEU A 177 -11.91 -8.67 -7.70
C LEU A 177 -10.67 -9.42 -8.21
N LEU A 178 -10.66 -10.74 -8.06
CA LEU A 178 -9.58 -11.57 -8.61
C LEU A 178 -9.56 -11.50 -10.14
N ASP A 179 -10.72 -11.58 -10.79
CA ASP A 179 -10.86 -11.45 -12.24
C ASP A 179 -10.36 -10.08 -12.73
N GLU A 180 -10.66 -9.01 -11.99
CA GLU A 180 -10.17 -7.66 -12.26
C GLU A 180 -8.63 -7.58 -12.14
N ILE A 181 -8.04 -8.23 -11.13
CA ILE A 181 -6.59 -8.35 -10.98
C ILE A 181 -5.98 -9.14 -12.14
N PHE A 182 -6.53 -10.30 -12.50
CA PHE A 182 -6.02 -11.10 -13.60
C PHE A 182 -6.04 -10.34 -14.93
N LYS A 183 -7.16 -9.65 -15.20
CA LYS A 183 -7.31 -8.83 -16.41
C LYS A 183 -6.29 -7.70 -16.43
N SER A 184 -6.16 -6.96 -15.34
CA SER A 184 -5.21 -5.84 -15.25
C SER A 184 -3.75 -6.30 -15.32
N LEU A 185 -3.39 -7.45 -14.74
CA LEU A 185 -2.04 -8.02 -14.89
C LEU A 185 -1.76 -8.41 -16.33
N ALA A 186 -2.70 -9.08 -16.99
CA ALA A 186 -2.54 -9.47 -18.39
C ALA A 186 -2.36 -8.25 -19.31
N GLU A 187 -3.14 -7.18 -19.07
CA GLU A 187 -3.00 -5.91 -19.79
C GLU A 187 -1.63 -5.26 -19.54
N GLU A 188 -1.16 -5.17 -18.29
CA GLU A 188 0.14 -4.56 -17.96
C GLU A 188 1.32 -5.37 -18.56
N ILE A 189 1.27 -6.70 -18.50
CA ILE A 189 2.26 -7.59 -19.10
C ILE A 189 2.31 -7.42 -20.62
N THR A 190 1.15 -7.29 -21.27
CA THR A 190 1.06 -7.08 -22.73
C THR A 190 1.59 -5.71 -23.14
N GLN A 191 1.27 -4.67 -22.38
CA GLN A 191 1.77 -3.32 -22.60
C GLN A 191 3.29 -3.22 -22.43
N LEU A 192 3.85 -3.82 -21.37
CA LEU A 192 5.29 -3.86 -21.15
C LEU A 192 6.01 -4.68 -22.23
N GLY A 193 5.43 -5.81 -22.65
CA GLY A 193 5.96 -6.63 -23.74
C GLY A 193 6.04 -5.86 -25.06
N SER A 194 4.96 -5.16 -25.44
CA SER A 194 4.94 -4.35 -26.67
C SER A 194 5.94 -3.19 -26.63
N ARG A 195 6.08 -2.49 -25.49
CA ARG A 195 7.09 -1.44 -25.29
C ARG A 195 8.52 -1.94 -25.49
N LEU A 196 8.83 -3.12 -24.95
CA LEU A 196 10.15 -3.74 -25.13
C LEU A 196 10.40 -4.16 -26.59
N GLN A 197 9.36 -4.65 -27.31
CA GLN A 197 9.47 -4.96 -28.74
C GLN A 197 9.68 -3.72 -29.61
N VAL A 198 8.99 -2.61 -29.33
CA VAL A 198 9.20 -1.32 -30.00
C VAL A 198 10.61 -0.79 -29.72
N ALA A 199 11.09 -0.89 -28.48
CA ALA A 199 12.45 -0.49 -28.13
C ALA A 199 13.52 -1.37 -28.82
N ALA A 200 13.26 -2.66 -29.01
CA ALA A 200 14.15 -3.58 -29.72
C ALA A 200 14.18 -3.30 -31.25
N THR A 201 13.03 -3.07 -31.86
CA THR A 201 12.93 -2.72 -33.29
C THR A 201 13.56 -1.36 -33.58
N ALA A 202 13.36 -0.35 -32.73
CA ALA A 202 14.02 0.94 -32.85
C ALA A 202 15.55 0.83 -32.78
N LYS A 203 16.09 -0.03 -31.90
CA LYS A 203 17.53 -0.31 -31.85
C LYS A 203 18.04 -0.99 -33.12
N ASN A 204 17.29 -1.93 -33.69
CA ASN A 204 17.66 -2.58 -34.95
C ASN A 204 17.64 -1.60 -36.12
N VAL A 205 16.64 -0.72 -36.22
CA VAL A 205 16.55 0.31 -37.27
C VAL A 205 17.72 1.31 -37.18
N LEU A 206 18.07 1.76 -35.96
CA LEU A 206 19.23 2.63 -35.74
C LEU A 206 20.58 1.91 -35.92
N GLY A 207 20.61 0.59 -35.75
CA GLY A 207 21.77 -0.25 -36.03
C GLY A 207 22.05 -0.44 -37.53
N VAL A 208 21.01 -0.34 -38.38
CA VAL A 208 21.13 -0.44 -39.84
C VAL A 208 21.64 0.87 -40.47
N THR A 209 21.51 2.01 -39.78
CA THR A 209 21.94 3.33 -40.30
C THR A 209 23.32 3.79 -39.84
N ASN A 210 24.11 2.95 -39.15
CA ASN A 210 25.45 3.33 -38.68
C ASN A 210 26.51 3.20 -39.78
N GLY A 211 26.37 4.09 -40.75
CA GLY A 211 27.40 4.58 -41.64
C GLY A 211 27.42 6.10 -41.69
N PHE A 212 27.20 6.84 -40.58
CA PHE A 212 27.53 8.27 -40.51
C PHE A 212 27.68 8.81 -39.07
N SER A 213 28.93 9.18 -38.76
CA SER A 213 29.48 10.13 -37.78
C SER A 213 28.74 10.49 -36.46
N ARG A 214 29.35 10.01 -35.37
CA ARG A 214 29.71 10.66 -34.08
C ARG A 214 29.12 12.05 -33.75
N SER A 215 28.28 12.09 -32.72
CA SER A 215 28.35 13.06 -31.61
C SER A 215 27.57 12.57 -30.38
N GLU A 216 28.05 12.96 -29.21
CA GLU A 216 27.68 12.51 -27.87
C GLU A 216 26.23 12.81 -27.42
N SER A 217 25.84 12.15 -26.31
CA SER A 217 24.72 12.46 -25.40
C SER A 217 23.40 11.69 -25.56
N THR A 218 23.37 10.36 -25.33
CA THR A 218 22.15 9.69 -24.84
C THR A 218 22.45 8.35 -24.13
N GLN A 219 22.94 8.39 -22.88
CA GLN A 219 23.09 7.18 -22.05
C GLN A 219 21.90 6.76 -21.11
N PRO A 220 20.68 7.35 -21.10
CA PRO A 220 19.66 6.92 -20.13
C PRO A 220 18.89 5.62 -20.51
N THR A 221 18.99 5.09 -21.73
CA THR A 221 18.04 4.05 -22.21
C THR A 221 18.36 2.61 -21.79
N LYS A 222 19.63 2.24 -21.55
CA LYS A 222 19.98 0.85 -21.24
C LYS A 222 19.56 0.41 -19.83
N ARG A 223 19.64 1.30 -18.84
CA ARG A 223 19.24 1.00 -17.45
C ARG A 223 17.72 0.91 -17.29
N SER A 224 16.98 1.76 -18.01
CA SER A 224 15.52 1.74 -18.02
C SER A 224 14.96 0.48 -18.67
N ALA A 225 15.50 0.04 -19.81
CA ALA A 225 15.04 -1.20 -20.47
C ALA A 225 15.29 -2.46 -19.61
N LYS A 226 16.44 -2.54 -18.92
CA LYS A 226 16.73 -3.65 -18.01
C LYS A 226 15.81 -3.66 -16.78
N ALA A 227 15.41 -2.49 -16.30
CA ALA A 227 14.46 -2.37 -15.20
C ALA A 227 13.04 -2.78 -15.63
N GLU A 228 12.62 -2.40 -16.83
CA GLU A 228 11.33 -2.82 -17.41
C GLU A 228 11.29 -4.34 -17.66
N GLU A 229 12.38 -4.94 -18.15
CA GLU A 229 12.50 -6.40 -18.32
C GLU A 229 12.40 -7.14 -16.98
N LYS A 230 13.13 -6.67 -15.95
CA LYS A 230 13.03 -7.24 -14.61
C LYS A 230 11.62 -7.11 -14.03
N ARG A 231 10.95 -5.98 -14.26
CA ARG A 231 9.56 -5.77 -13.81
C ARG A 231 8.59 -6.72 -14.52
N LEU A 232 8.79 -6.95 -15.82
CA LEU A 232 8.00 -7.91 -16.58
C LEU A 232 8.17 -9.33 -16.04
N GLU A 233 9.40 -9.75 -15.73
CA GLU A 233 9.67 -11.04 -15.10
C GLU A 233 8.95 -11.18 -13.75
N THR A 234 9.02 -10.15 -12.90
CA THR A 234 8.34 -10.18 -11.60
C THR A 234 6.82 -10.23 -11.73
N LEU A 235 6.24 -9.51 -12.70
CA LEU A 235 4.79 -9.53 -12.92
C LEU A 235 4.31 -10.90 -13.42
N LYS A 236 5.05 -11.51 -14.35
CA LYS A 236 4.74 -12.87 -14.82
C LYS A 236 4.84 -13.90 -13.71
N GLU A 237 5.85 -13.78 -12.85
CA GLU A 237 6.00 -14.66 -11.69
C GLU A 237 4.82 -14.53 -10.73
N ILE A 238 4.41 -13.29 -10.42
CA ILE A 238 3.25 -13.02 -9.57
C ILE A 238 1.97 -13.57 -10.19
N GLN A 239 1.77 -13.40 -11.50
CA GLN A 239 0.61 -13.94 -12.21
C GLN A 239 0.57 -15.47 -12.08
N ARG A 240 1.68 -16.14 -12.37
CA ARG A 240 1.78 -17.61 -12.29
C ARG A 240 1.46 -18.11 -10.88
N GLN A 241 2.05 -17.49 -9.86
CA GLN A 241 1.80 -17.86 -8.46
C GLN A 241 0.31 -17.71 -8.10
N LEU A 242 -0.32 -16.62 -8.53
CA LEU A 242 -1.74 -16.39 -8.27
C LEU A 242 -2.64 -17.41 -9.00
N GLU A 243 -2.30 -17.78 -10.24
CA GLU A 243 -3.00 -18.83 -11.00
C GLU A 243 -2.86 -20.21 -10.32
N GLU A 244 -1.65 -20.57 -9.87
CA GLU A 244 -1.37 -21.80 -9.14
C GLU A 244 -2.16 -21.85 -7.82
N ASP A 245 -2.13 -20.78 -7.02
CA ASP A 245 -2.89 -20.69 -5.77
C ASP A 245 -4.39 -20.85 -6.01
N MET A 246 -4.93 -20.22 -7.07
CA MET A 246 -6.36 -20.34 -7.42
C MET A 246 -6.74 -21.75 -7.86
N GLN A 247 -5.89 -22.42 -8.66
CA GLN A 247 -6.12 -23.81 -9.07
C GLN A 247 -6.14 -24.76 -7.87
N LEU A 248 -5.17 -24.61 -6.95
CA LEU A 248 -5.12 -25.41 -5.74
C LEU A 248 -6.34 -25.16 -4.84
N TYR A 249 -6.80 -23.91 -4.76
CA TYR A 249 -8.04 -23.60 -4.04
C TYR A 249 -9.25 -24.31 -4.64
N LEU A 250 -9.43 -24.25 -5.96
CA LEU A 250 -10.54 -24.93 -6.64
C LEU A 250 -10.48 -26.45 -6.45
N GLU A 251 -9.31 -27.07 -6.56
CA GLU A 251 -9.13 -28.51 -6.34
C GLU A 251 -9.49 -28.89 -4.88
N ASN A 252 -9.11 -28.08 -3.90
CA ASN A 252 -9.46 -28.31 -2.50
C ASN A 252 -10.97 -28.18 -2.26
N VAL A 253 -11.61 -27.17 -2.84
CA VAL A 253 -13.07 -27.00 -2.75
C VAL A 253 -13.80 -28.18 -3.38
N GLU A 254 -13.36 -28.65 -4.56
CA GLU A 254 -13.93 -29.83 -5.21
C GLU A 254 -13.79 -31.08 -4.33
N ARG A 255 -12.60 -31.33 -3.78
CA ARG A 255 -12.34 -32.46 -2.87
C ARG A 255 -13.23 -32.42 -1.63
N GLU A 256 -13.43 -31.25 -1.04
CA GLU A 256 -14.30 -31.09 0.12
C GLU A 256 -15.80 -31.10 -0.20
N SER A 257 -16.20 -30.79 -1.44
CA SER A 257 -17.60 -30.85 -1.88
C SER A 257 -18.10 -32.28 -2.12
N ILE A 258 -17.17 -33.23 -2.27
CA ILE A 258 -17.45 -34.66 -2.47
C ILE A 258 -17.72 -35.38 -1.13
N PHE A 259 -17.44 -34.75 0.01
CA PHE A 259 -17.74 -35.24 1.36
C PHE A 259 -18.96 -34.54 1.98
#